data_AF-A0A2G1WMK4-F1
#
_entry.id   AF-A0A2G1WMK4-F1
#
_cell.length_a   1.000
_cell.length_b   1.000
_cell.length_c   1.000
_cell.angle_alpha   90.00
_cell.angle_beta   90.00
_cell.angle_gamma   90.00
#
_symmetry.space_group_name_H-M   'P 1'
#
loop_
_entity.id
_entity.type
_entity.pdbx_description
1 polymer ?
#
loop_
_entity_poly.entity_id
_entity_poly.type
_entity_poly.pdbx_seq_one_letter_code
_entity_poly.pdbx_strand_id
1 'polypeptide(L)'
;RDLSLTLVSSGKVGDEIDVELIDSGQVDRRFTYQSSRVAREKSNTREIAFSDRNASSIGDEVQYGGLVDPDVAVVEAVAVGEDWFVPSTSLGQVPAFVEAADALYVELNRHQPLELQALHDVYRPDAPPDRGPIPLSAPGERIGTAHVGFAPEKLAGVVETEIPDSTYTFRDPTDDDLAIAANLGQFLRAELERSAVFDDAVHLQFGVGSVGNALMSELQALDFGDREVHYFGELIQDGLFDMLDAGGLASASATSLALTDEGQERLFDDVERYAEDVVLRPADISNHPGLIDQFGVIGVNSAVEFDLYGNVNSTHVRGERMINGVGGSADFNRNSLITVCALPSTLNDGAVSRVVPQTFHVDHTEHDIDVFVTEQGVADVRGLSPVERAELIVERCAHPAFAPELRSYLDDVSEREYHIPQDVERAAEWFE
;
A
#
# COMPACT_ATOMS: atom_id res chain seq x y z
N ARG A 1 34.38 -11.70 -7.84
CA ARG A 1 33.99 -12.16 -6.50
C ARG A 1 32.64 -12.82 -6.71
N ASP A 2 32.42 -14.02 -6.19
CA ASP A 2 31.07 -14.60 -6.15
C ASP A 2 30.34 -13.86 -5.03
N LEU A 3 29.74 -12.71 -5.39
CA LEU A 3 28.95 -11.90 -4.48
C LEU A 3 27.54 -12.48 -4.45
N SER A 4 27.00 -12.66 -3.24
CA SER A 4 25.69 -13.24 -2.95
C SER A 4 24.97 -12.26 -2.03
N LEU A 5 24.23 -11.32 -2.62
CA LEU A 5 23.54 -10.26 -1.88
C LEU A 5 22.14 -10.72 -1.51
N THR A 6 21.77 -10.42 -0.25
CA THR A 6 20.38 -10.38 0.19
C THR A 6 19.97 -8.92 0.29
N LEU A 7 18.97 -8.51 -0.47
CA LEU A 7 18.46 -7.15 -0.50
C LEU A 7 17.16 -7.06 0.31
N VAL A 8 17.13 -6.16 1.28
CA VAL A 8 15.93 -5.78 2.03
C VAL A 8 15.66 -4.31 1.77
N SER A 9 14.49 -4.00 1.22
CA SER A 9 13.98 -2.64 1.08
C SER A 9 12.59 -2.54 1.69
N SER A 10 12.22 -1.32 2.08
CA SER A 10 10.91 -1.02 2.64
C SER A 10 9.77 -1.22 1.66
N GLY A 11 10.03 -0.96 0.38
CA GLY A 11 9.05 -0.98 -0.70
C GLY A 11 9.73 -0.99 -2.07
N LYS A 12 9.08 -0.34 -3.05
CA LYS A 12 9.63 -0.09 -4.38
C LYS A 12 10.94 0.70 -4.29
N VAL A 13 11.89 0.36 -5.16
CA VAL A 13 13.18 1.04 -5.33
C VAL A 13 13.40 1.40 -6.80
N GLY A 14 14.44 2.19 -7.07
CA GLY A 14 14.85 2.59 -8.42
C GLY A 14 15.44 1.46 -9.26
N ASP A 15 15.63 1.75 -10.55
CA ASP A 15 16.16 0.79 -11.54
C ASP A 15 17.61 0.39 -11.22
N GLU A 16 18.38 1.23 -10.54
CA GLU A 16 19.74 0.94 -10.07
C GLU A 16 19.78 -0.33 -9.20
N ILE A 17 18.71 -0.58 -8.43
CA ILE A 17 18.59 -1.73 -7.52
C ILE A 17 17.78 -2.85 -8.18
N ASP A 18 16.54 -2.59 -8.58
CA ASP A 18 15.62 -3.65 -9.03
C ASP A 18 15.82 -4.03 -10.51
N VAL A 19 16.72 -3.35 -11.24
CA VAL A 19 17.12 -3.69 -12.61
C VAL A 19 18.61 -3.96 -12.69
N GLU A 20 19.47 -2.95 -12.49
CA GLU A 20 20.91 -3.06 -12.73
C GLU A 20 21.60 -4.04 -11.78
N LEU A 21 21.36 -3.91 -10.47
CA LEU A 21 21.97 -4.79 -9.47
C LEU A 21 21.45 -6.23 -9.60
N ILE A 22 20.16 -6.41 -9.90
CA ILE A 22 19.57 -7.72 -10.16
C ILE A 22 20.14 -8.37 -11.43
N ASP A 23 20.29 -7.63 -12.54
CA ASP A 23 20.86 -8.13 -13.80
C ASP A 23 22.36 -8.41 -13.70
N SER A 24 23.06 -7.83 -12.73
CA SER A 24 24.46 -8.16 -12.44
C SER A 24 24.66 -9.64 -12.05
N GLY A 25 23.59 -10.34 -11.66
CA GLY A 25 23.62 -11.74 -11.22
C GLY A 25 24.24 -11.95 -9.83
N GLN A 26 24.32 -10.89 -9.02
CA GLN A 26 24.92 -10.91 -7.68
C GLN A 26 23.88 -10.92 -6.54
N VAL A 27 22.60 -10.86 -6.88
CA VAL A 27 21.49 -10.89 -5.91
C VAL A 27 20.94 -12.30 -5.82
N ASP A 28 21.04 -12.93 -4.66
CA ASP A 28 20.48 -14.26 -4.41
C ASP A 28 19.09 -14.18 -3.78
N ARG A 29 18.80 -13.10 -3.06
CA ARG A 29 17.55 -12.93 -2.32
C ARG A 29 17.07 -11.48 -2.28
N ARG A 30 15.75 -11.30 -2.34
CA ARG A 30 15.07 -10.00 -2.30
C ARG A 30 13.86 -10.05 -1.37
N PHE A 31 13.69 -8.99 -0.59
CA PHE A 31 12.56 -8.70 0.29
C PHE A 31 12.26 -7.20 0.22
N THR A 32 11.06 -6.69 0.40
CA THR A 32 9.77 -7.37 0.68
C THR A 32 8.70 -7.02 -0.37
N TYR A 33 9.04 -6.14 -1.31
CA TYR A 33 8.16 -5.68 -2.37
C TYR A 33 9.02 -5.35 -3.59
N GLN A 34 8.55 -5.70 -4.78
CA GLN A 34 9.23 -5.43 -6.04
C GLN A 34 8.24 -4.91 -7.07
N SER A 35 8.68 -4.08 -8.02
CA SER A 35 7.79 -3.61 -9.09
C SER A 35 8.43 -3.58 -10.47
N SER A 36 9.74 -3.82 -10.58
CA SER A 36 10.39 -3.87 -11.88
C SER A 36 10.01 -5.15 -12.62
N ARG A 37 10.03 -5.06 -13.96
CA ARG A 37 9.82 -6.24 -14.81
C ARG A 37 10.93 -7.27 -14.62
N VAL A 38 12.16 -6.81 -14.46
CA VAL A 38 13.35 -7.66 -14.32
C VAL A 38 13.31 -8.45 -13.02
N ALA A 39 13.03 -7.80 -11.88
CA ALA A 39 12.86 -8.44 -10.58
C ALA A 39 11.73 -9.48 -10.63
N ARG A 40 10.58 -9.11 -11.22
CA ARG A 40 9.46 -10.04 -11.44
C ARG A 40 9.86 -11.27 -12.24
N GLU A 41 10.52 -11.09 -13.39
CA GLU A 41 10.91 -12.20 -14.24
C GLU A 41 11.85 -13.16 -13.48
N LYS A 42 12.88 -12.64 -12.82
CA LYS A 42 13.87 -13.45 -12.09
C LYS A 42 13.32 -14.12 -10.84
N SER A 43 12.43 -13.47 -10.09
CA SER A 43 11.75 -14.08 -8.95
C SER A 43 10.81 -15.21 -9.41
N ASN A 44 10.08 -15.02 -10.51
CA ASN A 44 9.18 -16.04 -11.06
C ASN A 44 9.92 -17.24 -11.67
N THR A 45 11.10 -17.03 -12.29
CA THR A 45 11.98 -18.12 -12.76
C THR A 45 12.80 -18.74 -11.64
N ARG A 46 12.70 -18.21 -10.41
CA ARG A 46 13.46 -18.63 -9.21
C ARG A 46 14.97 -18.48 -9.38
N GLU A 47 15.41 -17.56 -10.24
CA GLU A 47 16.80 -17.10 -10.29
C GLU A 47 17.17 -16.32 -9.02
N ILE A 48 16.20 -15.63 -8.42
CA ILE A 48 16.33 -14.93 -7.14
C ILE A 48 15.25 -15.46 -6.18
N ALA A 49 15.62 -15.70 -4.93
CA ALA A 49 14.66 -16.01 -3.88
C ALA A 49 13.92 -14.75 -3.45
N PHE A 50 12.60 -14.70 -3.65
CA PHE A 50 11.75 -13.59 -3.24
C PHE A 50 10.75 -14.03 -2.17
N SER A 51 10.52 -13.17 -1.19
CA SER A 51 9.43 -13.28 -0.24
C SER A 51 8.92 -11.89 0.07
N ASP A 52 7.64 -11.69 -0.13
CA ASP A 52 6.96 -10.48 0.30
C ASP A 52 6.56 -10.55 1.78
N ARG A 53 6.36 -9.38 2.39
CA ARG A 53 6.01 -9.18 3.80
C ARG A 53 4.99 -8.07 3.94
N ASN A 54 4.23 -8.12 5.04
CA ASN A 54 3.38 -7.02 5.47
C ASN A 54 4.25 -5.82 5.84
N ALA A 55 3.89 -4.62 5.38
CA ALA A 55 4.74 -3.44 5.59
C ALA A 55 4.95 -3.12 7.08
N SER A 56 3.93 -3.31 7.92
CA SER A 56 4.01 -3.05 9.35
C SER A 56 4.99 -3.94 10.12
N SER A 57 5.31 -5.14 9.62
CA SER A 57 6.13 -6.12 10.36
C SER A 57 7.62 -6.07 10.03
N ILE A 58 8.00 -5.47 8.90
CA ILE A 58 9.36 -5.55 8.33
C ILE A 58 10.42 -5.05 9.32
N GLY A 59 10.15 -3.93 10.01
CA GLY A 59 11.09 -3.31 10.95
C GLY A 59 11.44 -4.26 12.10
N ASP A 60 10.42 -4.79 12.78
CA ASP A 60 10.59 -5.76 13.86
C ASP A 60 11.16 -7.11 13.35
N GLU A 61 10.81 -7.53 12.14
CA GLU A 61 11.34 -8.75 11.51
C GLU A 61 12.85 -8.66 11.27
N VAL A 62 13.35 -7.51 10.83
CA VAL A 62 14.80 -7.26 10.66
C VAL A 62 15.51 -7.16 12.00
N GLN A 63 14.94 -6.45 12.97
CA GLN A 63 15.62 -6.21 14.26
C GLN A 63 15.58 -7.41 15.22
N TYR A 64 14.45 -8.11 15.26
CA TYR A 64 14.16 -9.10 16.31
C TYR A 64 13.71 -10.46 15.74
N GLY A 65 13.11 -10.46 14.54
CA GLY A 65 12.53 -11.66 13.92
C GLY A 65 13.53 -12.55 13.19
N GLY A 66 14.76 -12.08 12.97
CA GLY A 66 15.79 -12.84 12.24
C GLY A 66 15.48 -13.00 10.75
N LEU A 67 14.77 -12.04 10.13
CA LEU A 67 14.53 -12.03 8.68
C LEU A 67 15.85 -12.05 7.91
N VAL A 68 16.81 -11.25 8.36
CA VAL A 68 18.19 -11.14 7.89
C VAL A 68 19.11 -10.76 9.05
N ASP A 69 20.41 -10.91 8.84
CA ASP A 69 21.47 -10.36 9.70
C ASP A 69 22.22 -9.31 8.85
N PRO A 70 21.81 -8.03 8.87
CA PRO A 70 22.22 -7.07 7.86
C PRO A 70 23.65 -6.56 8.09
N ASP A 71 24.56 -6.84 7.16
CA ASP A 71 25.94 -6.34 7.24
C ASP A 71 26.02 -4.81 7.06
N VAL A 72 25.19 -4.25 6.17
CA VAL A 72 25.26 -2.86 5.73
C VAL A 72 23.86 -2.29 5.50
N ALA A 73 23.62 -1.08 6.02
CA ALA A 73 22.53 -0.21 5.59
C ALA A 73 23.07 0.87 4.64
N VAL A 74 22.39 1.07 3.51
CA VAL A 74 22.62 2.17 2.58
C VAL A 74 21.36 3.02 2.55
N VAL A 75 21.49 4.31 2.86
CA VAL A 75 20.35 5.23 2.98
C VAL A 75 20.62 6.51 2.21
N GLU A 76 19.59 7.06 1.57
CA GLU A 76 19.65 8.40 0.99
C GLU A 76 19.24 9.45 2.04
N ALA A 77 19.91 10.60 2.04
CA ALA A 77 19.68 11.69 2.96
C ALA A 77 19.86 13.06 2.30
N VAL A 78 19.12 14.06 2.80
CA VAL A 78 19.31 15.48 2.44
C VAL A 78 20.36 16.17 3.33
N ALA A 79 20.62 15.59 4.51
CA ALA A 79 21.63 16.05 5.46
C ALA A 79 22.17 14.90 6.31
N VAL A 80 23.44 14.99 6.71
CA VAL A 80 24.10 14.02 7.60
C VAL A 80 25.03 14.73 8.58
N GLY A 81 24.96 14.33 9.85
CA GLY A 81 25.80 14.78 10.96
C GLY A 81 26.67 13.64 11.51
N GLU A 82 27.19 13.82 12.73
CA GLU A 82 28.06 12.83 13.37
C GLU A 82 27.30 11.56 13.82
N ASP A 83 26.05 11.72 14.25
CA ASP A 83 25.21 10.67 14.86
C ASP A 83 23.75 10.73 14.36
N TRP A 84 23.49 11.45 13.28
CA TRP A 84 22.15 11.60 12.70
C TRP A 84 22.19 11.84 11.19
N PHE A 85 21.08 11.54 10.50
CA PHE A 85 20.83 11.97 9.13
C PHE A 85 19.34 12.32 8.93
N VAL A 86 19.04 13.19 7.98
CA VAL A 86 17.67 13.52 7.57
C VAL A 86 17.36 12.79 6.26
N PRO A 87 16.34 11.91 6.22
CA PRO A 87 15.93 11.21 5.00
C PRO A 87 15.48 12.16 3.88
N SER A 88 15.36 11.63 2.66
CA SER A 88 14.83 12.36 1.51
C SER A 88 13.29 12.24 1.43
N THR A 89 12.77 11.68 0.34
CA THR A 89 11.34 11.64 -0.03
C THR A 89 10.57 10.46 0.58
N SER A 90 11.24 9.61 1.37
CA SER A 90 10.64 8.46 2.03
C SER A 90 11.34 8.07 3.34
N LEU A 91 10.63 7.29 4.18
CA LEU A 91 11.15 6.74 5.44
C LEU A 91 11.12 5.21 5.44
N GLY A 92 9.98 4.58 5.12
CA GLY A 92 9.81 3.13 5.24
C GLY A 92 10.25 2.59 6.61
N GLN A 93 11.01 1.50 6.64
CA GLN A 93 11.60 0.95 7.88
C GLN A 93 13.08 1.32 8.05
N VAL A 94 13.53 2.41 7.42
CA VAL A 94 14.93 2.87 7.46
C VAL A 94 15.51 2.94 8.89
N PRO A 95 14.84 3.52 9.91
CA PRO A 95 15.45 3.57 11.23
C PRO A 95 15.67 2.17 11.83
N ALA A 96 14.81 1.21 11.52
CA ALA A 96 14.98 -0.19 11.92
C ALA A 96 16.22 -0.81 11.26
N PHE A 97 16.39 -0.57 9.95
CA PHE A 97 17.51 -1.10 9.18
C PHE A 97 18.85 -0.52 9.66
N VAL A 98 18.90 0.79 9.91
CA VAL A 98 20.11 1.45 10.44
C VAL A 98 20.46 0.95 11.84
N GLU A 99 19.47 0.74 12.70
CA GLU A 99 19.70 0.19 14.03
C GLU A 99 20.17 -1.27 13.99
N ALA A 100 19.66 -2.08 13.06
CA ALA A 100 20.05 -3.48 12.91
C ALA A 100 21.43 -3.67 12.25
N ALA A 101 21.81 -2.83 11.28
CA ALA A 101 23.01 -3.06 10.48
C ALA A 101 24.33 -2.79 11.22
N ASP A 102 25.37 -3.56 10.88
CA ASP A 102 26.72 -3.38 11.45
C ASP A 102 27.39 -2.09 10.97
N ALA A 103 27.16 -1.70 9.71
CA ALA A 103 27.71 -0.50 9.09
C ALA A 103 26.64 0.31 8.34
N LEU A 104 26.84 1.63 8.30
CA LEU A 104 25.97 2.60 7.62
C LEU A 104 26.76 3.37 6.57
N TYR A 105 26.23 3.39 5.34
CA TYR A 105 26.62 4.34 4.30
C TYR A 105 25.47 5.30 4.05
N VAL A 106 25.77 6.60 4.04
CA VAL A 106 24.79 7.64 3.73
C VAL A 106 25.11 8.23 2.36
N GLU A 107 24.15 8.18 1.45
CA GLU A 107 24.16 8.91 0.18
C GLU A 107 23.55 10.29 0.41
N LEU A 108 24.40 11.32 0.43
CA LEU A 108 24.00 12.71 0.60
C LEU A 108 23.63 13.29 -0.76
N ASN A 109 22.34 13.29 -1.08
CA ASN A 109 21.85 13.70 -2.38
C ASN A 109 21.56 15.22 -2.41
N ARG A 110 22.37 15.96 -3.16
CA ARG A 110 22.26 17.42 -3.34
C ARG A 110 21.13 17.85 -4.26
N HIS A 111 20.52 16.91 -4.97
CA HIS A 111 19.34 17.19 -5.78
C HIS A 111 18.10 17.42 -4.92
N GLN A 112 18.01 16.73 -3.78
CA GLN A 112 16.89 16.81 -2.86
C GLN A 112 17.03 18.05 -1.96
N PRO A 113 15.98 18.88 -1.80
CA PRO A 113 16.05 20.09 -0.98
C PRO A 113 16.19 19.77 0.51
N LEU A 114 16.98 20.58 1.23
CA LEU A 114 17.20 20.43 2.67
C LEU A 114 15.90 20.65 3.48
N GLU A 115 14.99 21.42 2.89
CA GLU A 115 13.68 21.78 3.41
C GLU A 115 12.79 20.54 3.64
N LEU A 116 13.05 19.41 2.97
CA LEU A 116 12.37 18.13 3.20
C LEU A 116 12.42 17.67 4.65
N GLN A 117 13.42 18.12 5.44
CA GLN A 117 13.49 17.86 6.88
C GLN A 117 12.21 18.25 7.64
N ALA A 118 11.45 19.22 7.11
CA ALA A 118 10.22 19.70 7.73
C ALA A 118 9.10 18.65 7.66
N LEU A 119 9.19 17.68 6.74
CA LEU A 119 8.15 16.68 6.54
C LEU A 119 8.25 15.51 7.52
N HIS A 120 9.44 15.18 8.03
CA HIS A 120 9.65 13.92 8.77
C HIS A 120 9.19 13.98 10.23
N ASP A 121 8.65 12.85 10.70
CA ASP A 121 8.39 12.55 12.10
C ASP A 121 8.85 11.12 12.42
N VAL A 122 10.13 11.00 12.76
CA VAL A 122 10.82 9.75 13.07
C VAL A 122 10.54 9.36 14.51
N TYR A 123 9.63 8.41 14.68
CA TYR A 123 9.35 7.74 15.94
C TYR A 123 9.24 6.24 15.67
N ARG A 124 9.84 5.43 16.56
CA ARG A 124 9.65 3.98 16.56
C ARG A 124 9.24 3.51 17.95
N PRO A 125 8.30 2.56 18.07
CA PRO A 125 7.93 2.00 19.35
C PRO A 125 9.11 1.24 19.98
N ASP A 126 9.16 1.20 21.31
CA ASP A 126 10.18 0.44 22.05
C ASP A 126 10.16 -1.06 21.70
N ALA A 127 11.26 -1.75 22.00
CA ALA A 127 11.38 -3.19 21.77
C ALA A 127 10.36 -4.00 22.61
N PRO A 128 9.79 -5.09 22.07
CA PRO A 128 9.02 -6.05 22.87
C PRO A 128 9.90 -6.71 23.96
N PRO A 129 9.31 -7.19 25.08
CA PRO A 129 7.88 -7.38 25.32
C PRO A 129 7.16 -6.19 26.00
N ASP A 130 7.88 -5.15 26.40
CA ASP A 130 7.36 -4.05 27.23
C ASP A 130 7.01 -2.78 26.44
N ARG A 131 6.69 -2.93 25.14
CA ARG A 131 6.32 -1.83 24.23
C ARG A 131 5.11 -1.06 24.77
N GLY A 132 5.28 0.25 24.96
CA GLY A 132 4.20 1.16 25.35
C GLY A 132 3.24 1.50 24.19
N PRO A 133 2.09 2.13 24.49
CA PRO A 133 1.22 2.67 23.45
C PRO A 133 1.92 3.78 22.66
N ILE A 134 1.63 3.87 21.36
CA ILE A 134 2.12 4.96 20.51
C ILE A 134 1.37 6.25 20.89
N PRO A 135 2.06 7.34 21.28
CA PRO A 135 1.41 8.55 21.78
C PRO A 135 0.91 9.47 20.66
N LEU A 136 0.33 8.93 19.59
CA LEU A 136 -0.20 9.68 18.46
C LEU A 136 -1.72 9.81 18.58
N SER A 137 -2.24 11.02 18.74
CA SER A 137 -3.66 11.28 18.95
C SER A 137 -4.43 11.68 17.69
N ALA A 138 -3.73 12.20 16.67
CA ALA A 138 -4.29 12.53 15.36
C ALA A 138 -3.28 12.28 14.23
N PRO A 139 -3.73 12.00 12.99
CA PRO A 139 -2.84 11.72 11.85
C PRO A 139 -1.82 12.82 11.55
N GLY A 140 -2.12 14.09 11.81
CA GLY A 140 -1.22 15.23 11.56
C GLY A 140 -0.23 15.55 12.69
N GLU A 141 -0.34 14.92 13.86
CA GLU A 141 0.48 15.25 15.03
C GLU A 141 1.93 14.73 14.89
N ARG A 142 2.93 15.48 15.35
CA ARG A 142 4.34 15.03 15.37
C ARG A 142 4.73 14.57 16.77
N ILE A 143 5.31 13.38 16.89
CA ILE A 143 5.65 12.74 18.17
C ILE A 143 7.13 12.34 18.29
N GLY A 144 7.90 12.51 17.22
CA GLY A 144 9.29 12.11 17.08
C GLY A 144 10.21 13.26 16.66
N THR A 145 11.20 12.94 15.83
CA THR A 145 12.24 13.87 15.36
C THR A 145 12.27 13.98 13.85
N ALA A 146 12.82 15.08 13.32
CA ALA A 146 13.00 15.25 11.86
C ALA A 146 14.12 14.36 11.26
N HIS A 147 14.92 13.70 12.09
CA HIS A 147 16.09 12.94 11.67
C HIS A 147 16.11 11.54 12.28
N VAL A 148 16.85 10.63 11.64
CA VAL A 148 17.18 9.30 12.15
C VAL A 148 18.50 9.39 12.90
N GLY A 149 18.53 8.94 14.15
CA GLY A 149 19.75 8.84 14.95
C GLY A 149 20.45 7.47 14.79
N PHE A 150 21.77 7.45 14.94
CA PHE A 150 22.57 6.22 14.90
C PHE A 150 23.83 6.33 15.78
N ALA A 151 24.43 5.20 16.14
CA ALA A 151 25.70 5.20 16.87
C ALA A 151 26.86 5.64 15.93
N PRO A 152 27.67 6.67 16.28
CA PRO A 152 28.67 7.25 15.37
C PRO A 152 29.62 6.24 14.72
N GLU A 153 29.99 5.19 15.44
CA GLU A 153 30.89 4.13 14.95
C GLU A 153 30.33 3.31 13.79
N LYS A 154 29.01 3.33 13.57
CA LYS A 154 28.37 2.68 12.43
C LYS A 154 28.63 3.42 11.12
N LEU A 155 28.83 4.74 11.15
CA LEU A 155 28.99 5.53 9.93
C LEU A 155 30.32 5.18 9.25
N ALA A 156 30.23 4.30 8.25
CA ALA A 156 31.37 3.81 7.49
C ALA A 156 31.77 4.77 6.36
N GLY A 157 30.82 5.56 5.84
CA GLY A 157 31.11 6.56 4.83
C GLY A 157 29.91 7.39 4.42
N VAL A 158 30.21 8.56 3.83
CA VAL A 158 29.24 9.45 3.18
C VAL A 158 29.63 9.57 1.72
N VAL A 159 28.68 9.35 0.81
CA VAL A 159 28.85 9.49 -0.63
C VAL A 159 27.98 10.65 -1.09
N GLU A 160 28.57 11.66 -1.73
CA GLU A 160 27.77 12.75 -2.30
C GLU A 160 27.22 12.36 -3.67
N THR A 161 25.93 12.61 -3.88
CA THR A 161 25.21 12.38 -5.14
C THR A 161 24.41 13.63 -5.53
N GLU A 162 23.94 13.69 -6.77
CA GLU A 162 23.07 14.75 -7.29
C GLU A 162 22.19 14.13 -8.38
N ILE A 163 21.26 13.26 -7.96
CA ILE A 163 20.44 12.43 -8.85
C ILE A 163 18.96 12.68 -8.51
N PRO A 164 18.09 13.02 -9.48
CA PRO A 164 16.66 13.13 -9.23
C PRO A 164 16.02 11.77 -8.94
N ASP A 165 14.95 11.77 -8.15
CA ASP A 165 14.12 10.58 -7.99
C ASP A 165 13.45 10.17 -9.31
N SER A 166 13.23 8.87 -9.48
CA SER A 166 12.30 8.39 -10.50
C SER A 166 10.87 8.70 -10.08
N THR A 167 10.26 9.69 -10.72
CA THR A 167 8.88 10.11 -10.45
C THR A 167 7.85 9.13 -10.98
N TYR A 168 6.62 9.26 -10.50
CA TYR A 168 5.50 8.43 -10.92
C TYR A 168 4.90 8.96 -12.21
N THR A 169 4.64 8.05 -13.16
CA THR A 169 3.79 8.33 -14.31
C THR A 169 2.46 7.63 -14.10
N PHE A 170 1.38 8.41 -14.04
CA PHE A 170 0.04 7.88 -13.98
C PHE A 170 -0.60 7.92 -15.37
N ARG A 171 -1.32 6.86 -15.73
CA ARG A 171 -2.18 6.89 -16.92
C ARG A 171 -3.47 7.65 -16.59
N ASP A 172 -4.09 8.21 -17.63
CA ASP A 172 -5.42 8.76 -17.51
C ASP A 172 -6.41 7.69 -17.02
N PRO A 173 -7.38 8.06 -16.15
CA PRO A 173 -8.49 7.19 -15.80
C PRO A 173 -9.25 6.71 -17.05
N THR A 174 -9.56 5.42 -17.08
CA THR A 174 -10.48 4.84 -18.07
C THR A 174 -11.93 5.05 -17.64
N ASP A 175 -12.88 4.78 -18.54
CA ASP A 175 -14.31 4.77 -18.20
C ASP A 175 -14.62 3.83 -17.03
N ASP A 176 -13.95 2.68 -16.95
CA ASP A 176 -14.08 1.74 -15.84
C ASP A 176 -13.53 2.33 -14.52
N ASP A 177 -12.36 2.98 -14.54
CA ASP A 177 -11.80 3.64 -13.34
C ASP A 177 -12.75 4.73 -12.82
N LEU A 178 -13.33 5.52 -13.73
CA LEU A 178 -14.30 6.58 -13.38
C LEU A 178 -15.60 5.99 -12.83
N ALA A 179 -16.11 4.90 -13.41
CA ALA A 179 -17.30 4.22 -12.91
C ALA A 179 -17.08 3.59 -11.53
N ILE A 180 -15.90 2.97 -11.29
CA ILE A 180 -15.50 2.48 -9.96
C ILE A 180 -15.47 3.63 -8.95
N ALA A 181 -14.84 4.75 -9.31
CA ALA A 181 -14.77 5.91 -8.44
C ALA A 181 -16.17 6.45 -8.11
N ALA A 182 -17.07 6.56 -9.10
CA ALA A 182 -18.44 7.01 -8.89
C ALA A 182 -19.24 6.06 -7.97
N ASN A 183 -19.11 4.75 -8.18
CA ASN A 183 -19.72 3.72 -7.34
C ASN A 183 -19.21 3.81 -5.90
N LEU A 184 -17.90 3.95 -5.71
CA LEU A 184 -17.28 4.12 -4.41
C LEU A 184 -17.72 5.44 -3.75
N GLY A 185 -17.76 6.54 -4.50
CA GLY A 185 -18.27 7.83 -4.01
C GLY A 185 -19.72 7.74 -3.55
N GLN A 186 -20.58 7.00 -4.27
CA GLN A 186 -21.96 6.77 -3.83
C GLN A 186 -22.02 5.97 -2.52
N PHE A 187 -21.21 4.92 -2.39
CA PHE A 187 -21.11 4.13 -1.17
C PHE A 187 -20.64 5.01 0.01
N LEU A 188 -19.57 5.78 -0.18
CA LEU A 188 -19.03 6.66 0.86
C LEU A 188 -20.07 7.69 1.32
N ARG A 189 -20.80 8.34 0.40
CA ARG A 189 -21.89 9.28 0.76
C ARG A 189 -22.92 8.62 1.67
N ALA A 190 -23.41 7.44 1.28
CA ALA A 190 -24.39 6.70 2.08
C ALA A 190 -23.84 6.34 3.46
N GLU A 191 -22.54 6.03 3.53
CA GLU A 191 -21.92 5.58 4.76
C GLU A 191 -21.63 6.71 5.76
N LEU A 192 -21.19 7.86 5.25
CA LEU A 192 -21.04 9.10 6.02
C LEU A 192 -22.38 9.60 6.58
N GLU A 193 -23.50 9.36 5.87
CA GLU A 193 -24.84 9.68 6.36
C GLU A 193 -25.36 8.68 7.40
N ARG A 194 -24.97 7.41 7.28
CA ARG A 194 -25.49 6.32 8.12
C ARG A 194 -24.82 6.24 9.49
N SER A 195 -23.52 6.51 9.57
CA SER A 195 -22.71 6.19 10.75
C SER A 195 -22.18 7.44 11.44
N ALA A 196 -22.58 7.63 12.71
CA ALA A 196 -22.12 8.74 13.55
C ALA A 196 -20.62 8.70 13.86
N VAL A 197 -19.92 7.60 13.56
CA VAL A 197 -18.45 7.51 13.71
C VAL A 197 -17.72 8.53 12.83
N PHE A 198 -18.37 8.99 11.75
CA PHE A 198 -17.83 9.94 10.79
C PHE A 198 -18.39 11.35 10.95
N ASP A 199 -19.09 11.67 12.05
CA ASP A 199 -19.73 12.98 12.22
C ASP A 199 -18.71 14.11 12.42
N ASP A 200 -17.58 13.82 13.05
CA ASP A 200 -16.52 14.80 13.33
C ASP A 200 -15.39 14.74 12.30
N ALA A 201 -14.93 13.53 11.94
CA ALA A 201 -13.80 13.34 11.04
C ALA A 201 -13.91 12.06 10.20
N VAL A 202 -13.24 12.07 9.03
CA VAL A 202 -13.11 10.94 8.12
C VAL A 202 -11.63 10.66 7.87
N HIS A 203 -11.21 9.42 8.10
CA HIS A 203 -9.83 8.96 7.86
C HIS A 203 -9.82 8.04 6.67
N LEU A 204 -9.07 8.40 5.63
CA LEU A 204 -8.99 7.66 4.38
C LEU A 204 -7.60 7.06 4.17
N GLN A 205 -7.57 5.86 3.62
CA GLN A 205 -6.39 5.28 2.99
C GLN A 205 -6.78 4.76 1.61
N PHE A 206 -5.92 5.02 0.64
CA PHE A 206 -5.98 4.39 -0.67
C PHE A 206 -4.58 4.29 -1.26
N GLY A 207 -4.39 3.26 -2.09
CA GLY A 207 -3.16 3.06 -2.85
C GLY A 207 -3.02 4.01 -4.04
N VAL A 208 -1.84 3.96 -4.67
CA VAL A 208 -1.54 4.71 -5.89
C VAL A 208 -1.98 3.97 -7.15
N GLY A 209 -2.33 4.71 -8.20
CA GLY A 209 -2.71 4.14 -9.51
C GLY A 209 -3.94 4.82 -10.11
N SER A 210 -4.41 4.33 -11.27
CA SER A 210 -5.52 4.93 -12.00
C SER A 210 -6.82 5.01 -11.20
N VAL A 211 -7.14 3.96 -10.42
CA VAL A 211 -8.33 3.94 -9.54
C VAL A 211 -8.16 4.95 -8.40
N GLY A 212 -6.97 5.04 -7.81
CA GLY A 212 -6.66 6.05 -6.78
C GLY A 212 -6.84 7.47 -7.32
N ASN A 213 -6.33 7.75 -8.52
CA ASN A 213 -6.48 9.06 -9.17
C ASN A 213 -7.94 9.38 -9.52
N ALA A 214 -8.70 8.40 -10.04
CA ALA A 214 -10.12 8.58 -10.29
C ALA A 214 -10.89 8.84 -8.99
N LEU A 215 -10.54 8.13 -7.91
CA LEU A 215 -11.11 8.34 -6.58
C LEU A 215 -10.82 9.75 -6.07
N MET A 216 -9.62 10.31 -6.30
CA MET A 216 -9.31 11.69 -5.89
C MET A 216 -10.32 12.71 -6.45
N SER A 217 -10.67 12.59 -7.73
CA SER A 217 -11.67 13.48 -8.35
C SER A 217 -13.05 13.34 -7.70
N GLU A 218 -13.46 12.11 -7.35
CA GLU A 218 -14.73 11.89 -6.66
C GLU A 218 -14.68 12.40 -5.22
N LEU A 219 -13.60 12.17 -4.47
CA LEU A 219 -13.42 12.68 -3.11
C LEU A 219 -13.48 14.21 -3.07
N GLN A 220 -12.86 14.90 -4.03
CA GLN A 220 -12.96 16.36 -4.15
C GLN A 220 -14.39 16.85 -4.41
N ALA A 221 -15.22 16.02 -5.05
CA ALA A 221 -16.63 16.32 -5.32
C ALA A 221 -17.58 15.87 -4.19
N LEU A 222 -17.09 15.13 -3.19
CA LEU A 222 -17.88 14.74 -2.01
C LEU A 222 -18.10 15.95 -1.09
N ASP A 223 -19.34 16.13 -0.65
CA ASP A 223 -19.64 17.08 0.42
C ASP A 223 -19.41 16.41 1.77
N PHE A 224 -18.26 16.69 2.37
CA PHE A 224 -17.94 16.25 3.72
C PHE A 224 -18.63 17.10 4.81
N GLY A 225 -19.35 18.17 4.44
CA GLY A 225 -19.95 19.10 5.40
C GLY A 225 -18.88 19.75 6.28
N ASP A 226 -19.12 19.76 7.60
CA ASP A 226 -18.20 20.33 8.59
C ASP A 226 -17.14 19.33 9.11
N ARG A 227 -17.04 18.14 8.49
CA ARG A 227 -16.13 17.07 8.92
C ARG A 227 -14.69 17.38 8.53
N GLU A 228 -13.75 17.07 9.41
CA GLU A 228 -12.33 17.04 9.04
C GLU A 228 -12.02 15.81 8.19
N VAL A 229 -11.24 15.97 7.13
CA VAL A 229 -10.82 14.85 6.28
C VAL A 229 -9.32 14.67 6.44
N HIS A 230 -8.90 13.47 6.79
CA HIS A 230 -7.50 13.11 6.97
C HIS A 230 -7.13 11.94 6.06
N TYR A 231 -5.91 11.98 5.55
CA TYR A 231 -5.28 10.82 4.93
C TYR A 231 -4.30 10.19 5.94
N PHE A 232 -4.46 8.89 6.19
CA PHE A 232 -3.53 8.09 6.99
C PHE A 232 -3.25 6.80 6.22
N GLY A 233 -2.16 6.77 5.48
CA GLY A 233 -1.88 5.69 4.52
C GLY A 233 -0.39 5.45 4.31
N GLU A 234 -0.04 4.82 3.19
CA GLU A 234 1.35 4.47 2.89
C GLU A 234 2.03 5.52 1.99
N LEU A 235 1.28 6.08 1.03
CA LEU A 235 1.83 6.89 -0.06
C LEU A 235 1.03 8.19 -0.26
N ILE A 236 1.72 9.32 -0.37
CA ILE A 236 1.10 10.60 -0.76
C ILE A 236 1.30 10.84 -2.26
N GLN A 237 0.19 10.99 -3.00
CA GLN A 237 0.16 11.30 -4.43
C GLN A 237 -0.38 12.71 -4.69
N ASP A 238 -0.16 13.23 -5.91
CA ASP A 238 -0.49 14.59 -6.33
C ASP A 238 -1.90 15.06 -5.94
N GLY A 239 -2.91 14.19 -6.09
CA GLY A 239 -4.29 14.55 -5.78
C GLY A 239 -4.53 14.92 -4.31
N LEU A 240 -3.74 14.40 -3.38
CA LEU A 240 -3.83 14.79 -1.97
C LEU A 240 -3.36 16.23 -1.75
N PHE A 241 -2.32 16.67 -2.46
CA PHE A 241 -1.92 18.07 -2.45
C PHE A 241 -3.00 18.97 -3.04
N ASP A 242 -3.70 18.52 -4.09
CA ASP A 242 -4.83 19.30 -4.64
C ASP A 242 -5.94 19.49 -3.61
N MET A 243 -6.23 18.47 -2.78
CA MET A 243 -7.19 18.60 -1.69
C MET A 243 -6.69 19.51 -0.56
N LEU A 244 -5.41 19.45 -0.21
CA LEU A 244 -4.79 20.37 0.76
C LEU A 244 -4.89 21.82 0.28
N ASP A 245 -4.52 22.07 -0.98
CA ASP A 245 -4.54 23.41 -1.59
C ASP A 245 -5.97 23.97 -1.67
N ALA A 246 -6.97 23.10 -1.88
CA ALA A 246 -8.38 23.45 -1.85
C ALA A 246 -8.98 23.59 -0.44
N GLY A 247 -8.24 23.23 0.61
CA GLY A 247 -8.72 23.19 2.00
C GLY A 247 -9.71 22.07 2.30
N GLY A 248 -9.78 21.05 1.44
CA GLY A 248 -10.64 19.88 1.58
C GLY A 248 -9.99 18.71 2.34
N LEU A 249 -8.69 18.81 2.65
CA LEU A 249 -7.94 17.86 3.47
C LEU A 249 -7.27 18.62 4.63
N ALA A 250 -7.41 18.10 5.85
CA ALA A 250 -6.85 18.68 7.07
C ALA A 250 -5.42 18.20 7.34
N SER A 251 -5.11 16.94 7.01
CA SER A 251 -3.73 16.45 7.02
C SER A 251 -3.52 15.19 6.19
N ALA A 252 -2.28 14.95 5.78
CA ALA A 252 -1.85 13.73 5.12
C ALA A 252 -0.63 13.11 5.83
N SER A 253 -0.80 11.87 6.31
CA SER A 253 0.28 11.11 6.93
C SER A 253 0.58 9.84 6.15
N ALA A 254 1.87 9.63 5.86
CA ALA A 254 2.34 8.50 5.06
C ALA A 254 3.79 8.12 5.38
N THR A 255 4.32 7.11 4.70
CA THR A 255 5.74 6.76 4.80
C THR A 255 6.58 7.21 3.62
N SER A 256 5.95 7.47 2.47
CA SER A 256 6.64 7.89 1.25
C SER A 256 5.79 8.81 0.40
N LEU A 257 6.47 9.60 -0.43
CA LEU A 257 5.86 10.35 -1.52
C LEU A 257 5.79 9.48 -2.79
N ALA A 258 4.75 9.66 -3.58
CA ALA A 258 4.52 9.01 -4.87
C ALA A 258 4.03 10.05 -5.89
N LEU A 259 4.90 11.02 -6.17
CA LEU A 259 4.57 12.21 -6.93
C LEU A 259 4.97 12.10 -8.40
N THR A 260 4.24 12.80 -9.27
CA THR A 260 4.70 13.09 -10.64
C THR A 260 5.82 14.15 -10.63
N ASP A 261 6.42 14.42 -11.79
CA ASP A 261 7.35 15.54 -11.96
C ASP A 261 6.73 16.87 -11.48
N GLU A 262 5.50 17.17 -11.91
CA GLU A 262 4.78 18.39 -11.54
C GLU A 262 4.45 18.42 -10.04
N GLY A 263 4.04 17.28 -9.47
CA GLY A 263 3.76 17.15 -8.05
C GLY A 263 5.01 17.36 -7.19
N GLN A 264 6.16 16.85 -7.64
CA GLN A 264 7.44 17.01 -6.95
C GLN A 264 7.95 18.45 -7.05
N GLU A 265 7.94 19.06 -8.25
CA GLU A 265 8.29 20.47 -8.43
C GLU A 265 7.44 21.37 -7.52
N ARG A 266 6.12 21.13 -7.48
CA ARG A 266 5.19 21.86 -6.59
C ARG A 266 5.58 21.73 -5.12
N LEU A 267 5.92 20.52 -4.65
CA LEU A 267 6.36 20.32 -3.27
C LEU A 267 7.66 21.08 -3.00
N PHE A 268 8.65 20.98 -3.89
CA PHE A 268 9.97 21.54 -3.68
C PHE A 268 9.98 23.08 -3.74
N ASP A 269 9.05 23.68 -4.47
CA ASP A 269 8.87 25.13 -4.51
C ASP A 269 8.37 25.73 -3.18
N ASP A 270 7.68 24.94 -2.33
CA ASP A 270 7.13 25.41 -1.04
C ASP A 270 6.97 24.27 0.00
N VAL A 271 8.08 23.63 0.36
CA VAL A 271 8.07 22.47 1.28
C VAL A 271 7.50 22.85 2.65
N GLU A 272 7.86 24.02 3.18
CA GLU A 272 7.40 24.47 4.49
C GLU A 272 5.88 24.62 4.55
N ARG A 273 5.24 25.11 3.48
CA ARG A 273 3.77 25.18 3.40
C ARG A 273 3.14 23.80 3.50
N TYR A 274 3.65 22.83 2.75
CA TYR A 274 3.12 21.46 2.80
C TYR A 274 3.41 20.78 4.14
N ALA A 275 4.54 21.09 4.79
CA ALA A 275 4.91 20.53 6.09
C ALA A 275 3.97 20.90 7.25
N GLU A 276 3.12 21.93 7.08
CA GLU A 276 2.05 22.26 8.03
C GLU A 276 1.02 21.13 8.14
N ASP A 277 0.72 20.46 7.01
CA ASP A 277 -0.36 19.48 6.90
C ASP A 277 0.13 18.07 6.53
N VAL A 278 1.38 17.93 6.08
CA VAL A 278 1.99 16.68 5.60
C VAL A 278 3.05 16.15 6.57
N VAL A 279 2.93 14.87 6.94
CA VAL A 279 3.88 14.19 7.82
C VAL A 279 4.32 12.84 7.23
N LEU A 280 5.63 12.68 7.00
CA LEU A 280 6.26 11.41 6.65
C LEU A 280 6.74 10.68 7.92
N ARG A 281 6.40 9.40 8.05
CA ARG A 281 6.71 8.57 9.24
C ARG A 281 7.35 7.24 8.86
N PRO A 282 8.08 6.59 9.79
CA PRO A 282 8.43 5.19 9.63
C PRO A 282 7.18 4.34 9.41
N ALA A 283 7.29 3.28 8.62
CA ALA A 283 6.17 2.37 8.35
C ALA A 283 5.71 1.60 9.59
N ASP A 284 6.56 1.53 10.63
CA ASP A 284 6.15 1.07 11.97
C ASP A 284 5.01 1.91 12.56
N ILE A 285 4.77 3.12 12.03
CA ILE A 285 3.72 4.05 12.44
C ILE A 285 2.64 4.17 11.37
N SER A 286 2.99 4.49 10.12
CA SER A 286 1.98 4.70 9.05
C SER A 286 1.13 3.47 8.77
N ASN A 287 1.68 2.28 8.99
CA ASN A 287 1.00 1.00 8.78
C ASN A 287 0.69 0.29 10.11
N HIS A 288 0.82 0.97 11.26
CA HIS A 288 0.64 0.33 12.56
C HIS A 288 -0.81 -0.14 12.77
N PRO A 289 -1.07 -1.44 12.98
CA PRO A 289 -2.42 -1.98 13.12
C PRO A 289 -3.29 -1.24 14.15
N GLY A 290 -2.71 -0.95 15.32
CA GLY A 290 -3.43 -0.25 16.38
C GLY A 290 -3.76 1.20 16.07
N LEU A 291 -3.02 1.88 15.19
CA LEU A 291 -3.33 3.26 14.78
C LEU A 291 -4.39 3.27 13.67
N ILE A 292 -4.31 2.32 12.73
CA ILE A 292 -5.33 2.13 11.69
C ILE A 292 -6.71 1.93 12.33
N ASP A 293 -6.79 1.06 13.35
CA ASP A 293 -8.01 0.83 14.14
C ASP A 293 -8.39 2.06 14.97
N GLN A 294 -7.43 2.67 15.69
CA GLN A 294 -7.68 3.84 16.53
C GLN A 294 -8.30 5.02 15.76
N PHE A 295 -7.84 5.26 14.53
CA PHE A 295 -8.37 6.33 13.69
C PHE A 295 -9.64 5.92 12.92
N GLY A 296 -10.01 4.63 12.94
CA GLY A 296 -11.19 4.15 12.22
C GLY A 296 -11.07 4.38 10.71
N VAL A 297 -9.90 4.05 10.15
CA VAL A 297 -9.57 4.30 8.73
C VAL A 297 -10.54 3.57 7.81
N ILE A 298 -11.00 4.24 6.75
CA ILE A 298 -11.61 3.60 5.58
C ILE A 298 -10.49 3.26 4.59
N GLY A 299 -10.18 1.98 4.45
CA GLY A 299 -9.10 1.48 3.60
C GLY A 299 -9.62 1.03 2.24
N VAL A 300 -9.06 1.58 1.16
CA VAL A 300 -9.42 1.23 -0.22
C VAL A 300 -8.20 0.66 -0.94
N ASN A 301 -8.25 -0.63 -1.24
CA ASN A 301 -7.16 -1.35 -1.87
C ASN A 301 -7.62 -1.99 -3.18
N SER A 302 -6.74 -2.00 -4.18
CA SER A 302 -6.93 -2.82 -5.37
C SER A 302 -6.34 -4.20 -5.16
N ALA A 303 -6.70 -5.12 -6.04
CA ALA A 303 -6.27 -6.52 -6.00
C ALA A 303 -5.88 -6.98 -7.42
N VAL A 304 -5.62 -8.27 -7.60
CA VAL A 304 -5.57 -8.99 -8.89
C VAL A 304 -6.96 -9.51 -9.23
N GLU A 305 -7.60 -10.20 -8.30
CA GLU A 305 -8.92 -10.81 -8.45
C GLU A 305 -9.54 -11.06 -7.06
N PHE A 306 -10.84 -11.32 -7.02
CA PHE A 306 -11.53 -11.81 -5.84
C PHE A 306 -12.54 -12.89 -6.22
N ASP A 307 -12.81 -13.79 -5.28
CA ASP A 307 -13.74 -14.88 -5.50
C ASP A 307 -15.15 -14.60 -4.98
N LEU A 308 -16.07 -15.51 -5.31
CA LEU A 308 -17.47 -15.38 -4.92
C LEU A 308 -17.68 -15.34 -3.40
N TYR A 309 -16.76 -15.90 -2.62
CA TYR A 309 -16.83 -15.90 -1.17
C TYR A 309 -16.06 -14.75 -0.53
N GLY A 310 -15.55 -13.83 -1.35
CA GLY A 310 -14.88 -12.62 -0.92
C GLY A 310 -13.43 -12.82 -0.47
N ASN A 311 -12.77 -13.92 -0.84
CA ASN A 311 -11.31 -13.98 -0.70
C ASN A 311 -10.67 -13.16 -1.82
N VAL A 312 -9.58 -12.47 -1.50
CA VAL A 312 -8.89 -11.55 -2.40
C VAL A 312 -7.45 -11.99 -2.61
N ASN A 313 -7.04 -11.94 -3.88
CA ASN A 313 -5.69 -12.16 -4.34
C ASN A 313 -5.13 -10.83 -4.83
N SER A 314 -4.07 -10.33 -4.20
CA SER A 314 -3.41 -9.06 -4.53
C SER A 314 -2.07 -9.27 -5.24
N THR A 315 -1.57 -10.51 -5.33
CA THR A 315 -0.15 -10.75 -5.65
C THR A 315 0.13 -11.74 -6.77
N HIS A 316 -0.69 -12.79 -6.98
CA HIS A 316 -0.33 -13.90 -7.87
C HIS A 316 -1.29 -14.08 -9.05
N VAL A 317 -0.81 -13.93 -10.27
CA VAL A 317 -1.60 -14.31 -11.46
C VAL A 317 -1.74 -15.84 -11.50
N ARG A 318 -2.99 -16.32 -11.57
CA ARG A 318 -3.35 -17.76 -11.56
C ARG A 318 -2.85 -18.52 -10.31
N GLY A 319 -2.58 -17.81 -9.23
CA GLY A 319 -2.00 -18.38 -8.01
C GLY A 319 -0.53 -18.81 -8.11
N GLU A 320 0.16 -18.52 -9.22
CA GLU A 320 1.53 -18.98 -9.45
C GLU A 320 2.53 -17.83 -9.65
N ARG A 321 2.15 -16.82 -10.42
CA ARG A 321 3.10 -15.82 -10.91
C ARG A 321 3.00 -14.52 -10.10
N MET A 322 4.02 -14.24 -9.30
CA MET A 322 4.16 -13.02 -8.51
C MET A 322 4.14 -11.76 -9.39
N ILE A 323 3.36 -10.76 -8.96
CA ILE A 323 3.34 -9.41 -9.49
C ILE A 323 4.26 -8.54 -8.66
N ASN A 324 3.86 -8.06 -7.48
CA ASN A 324 4.68 -7.12 -6.73
C ASN A 324 4.99 -7.58 -5.29
N GLY A 325 3.94 -7.88 -4.54
CA GLY A 325 3.97 -8.25 -3.13
C GLY A 325 2.75 -7.69 -2.41
N VAL A 326 2.42 -8.24 -1.24
CA VAL A 326 1.23 -7.85 -0.47
C VAL A 326 1.33 -6.42 0.06
N GLY A 327 2.53 -5.97 0.46
CA GLY A 327 2.76 -4.60 0.95
C GLY A 327 1.85 -4.25 2.13
N GLY A 328 1.41 -2.98 2.19
CA GLY A 328 0.52 -2.49 3.24
C GLY A 328 -0.94 -2.94 3.12
N SER A 329 -1.36 -3.62 2.04
CA SER A 329 -2.78 -3.98 1.91
C SER A 329 -3.23 -4.94 3.01
N ALA A 330 -2.35 -5.81 3.49
CA ALA A 330 -2.63 -6.69 4.63
C ALA A 330 -2.81 -5.92 5.94
N ASP A 331 -2.09 -4.80 6.11
CA ASP A 331 -2.17 -3.96 7.31
C ASP A 331 -3.49 -3.19 7.35
N PHE A 332 -3.87 -2.57 6.23
CA PHE A 332 -5.11 -1.78 6.14
C PHE A 332 -6.36 -2.67 6.05
N ASN A 333 -6.37 -3.69 5.18
CA ASN A 333 -7.56 -4.56 5.05
C ASN A 333 -7.91 -5.29 6.35
N ARG A 334 -6.93 -5.59 7.21
CA ARG A 334 -7.23 -6.27 8.49
C ARG A 334 -7.75 -5.32 9.57
N ASN A 335 -7.31 -4.06 9.58
CA ASN A 335 -7.44 -3.18 10.74
C ASN A 335 -8.24 -1.90 10.48
N SER A 336 -8.63 -1.63 9.24
CA SER A 336 -9.52 -0.53 8.88
C SER A 336 -10.94 -0.77 9.41
N LEU A 337 -11.64 0.32 9.74
CA LEU A 337 -13.05 0.29 10.17
C LEU A 337 -13.99 -0.14 9.04
N ILE A 338 -13.66 0.24 7.80
CA ILE A 338 -14.34 -0.20 6.59
C ILE A 338 -13.28 -0.53 5.55
N THR A 339 -13.38 -1.72 4.97
CA THR A 339 -12.40 -2.22 3.99
C THR A 339 -13.04 -2.41 2.63
N VAL A 340 -12.45 -1.79 1.61
CA VAL A 340 -12.96 -1.78 0.25
C VAL A 340 -11.94 -2.40 -0.70
N CYS A 341 -12.36 -3.45 -1.40
CA CYS A 341 -11.62 -3.99 -2.54
C CYS A 341 -12.18 -3.40 -3.84
N ALA A 342 -11.39 -2.55 -4.51
CA ALA A 342 -11.80 -1.84 -5.71
C ALA A 342 -10.95 -2.21 -6.93
N LEU A 343 -11.60 -2.73 -7.97
CA LEU A 343 -10.94 -3.14 -9.22
C LEU A 343 -11.95 -3.22 -10.36
N PRO A 344 -11.51 -3.04 -11.62
CA PRO A 344 -12.30 -3.45 -12.77
C PRO A 344 -12.81 -4.88 -12.64
N SER A 345 -13.96 -5.22 -13.22
CA SER A 345 -14.46 -6.60 -13.21
C SER A 345 -13.75 -7.49 -14.24
N THR A 346 -12.99 -6.89 -15.17
CA THR A 346 -12.23 -7.60 -16.22
C THR A 346 -10.83 -7.01 -16.49
N LEU A 347 -9.98 -7.77 -17.19
CA LEU A 347 -8.70 -7.34 -17.79
C LEU A 347 -8.67 -7.69 -19.29
N ASN A 348 -7.63 -7.20 -19.99
CA ASN A 348 -7.32 -7.53 -21.38
C ASN A 348 -8.52 -7.28 -22.31
N ASP A 349 -9.07 -6.06 -22.25
CA ASP A 349 -10.24 -5.63 -23.04
C ASP A 349 -11.46 -6.56 -22.86
N GLY A 350 -11.73 -6.98 -21.62
CA GLY A 350 -12.86 -7.83 -21.28
C GLY A 350 -12.62 -9.33 -21.44
N ALA A 351 -11.42 -9.76 -21.82
CA ALA A 351 -11.12 -11.16 -22.08
C ALA A 351 -10.93 -12.01 -20.81
N VAL A 352 -10.59 -11.41 -19.68
CA VAL A 352 -10.31 -12.12 -18.42
C VAL A 352 -11.18 -11.56 -17.32
N SER A 353 -11.98 -12.39 -16.66
CA SER A 353 -12.74 -11.99 -15.46
C SER A 353 -11.80 -11.81 -14.26
N ARG A 354 -12.09 -10.81 -13.43
CA ARG A 354 -11.43 -10.58 -12.14
C ARG A 354 -12.32 -10.93 -10.95
N VAL A 355 -13.58 -11.29 -11.23
CA VAL A 355 -14.48 -11.99 -10.29
C VAL A 355 -14.47 -13.46 -10.70
N VAL A 356 -13.99 -14.33 -9.82
CA VAL A 356 -13.74 -15.75 -10.14
C VAL A 356 -14.54 -16.69 -9.22
N PRO A 357 -14.78 -17.96 -9.59
CA PRO A 357 -15.42 -18.93 -8.71
C PRO A 357 -14.66 -19.14 -7.39
N GLN A 358 -13.34 -19.30 -7.50
CA GLN A 358 -12.41 -19.49 -6.39
C GLN A 358 -11.05 -18.92 -6.82
N THR A 359 -10.39 -18.15 -5.95
CA THR A 359 -9.01 -17.75 -6.19
C THR A 359 -8.04 -18.81 -5.64
N PHE A 360 -6.93 -19.03 -6.33
CA PHE A 360 -5.93 -20.04 -5.93
C PHE A 360 -4.77 -19.47 -5.12
N HIS A 361 -4.73 -18.16 -4.92
CA HIS A 361 -3.87 -17.52 -3.94
C HIS A 361 -4.71 -16.54 -3.12
N VAL A 362 -4.53 -16.53 -1.81
CA VAL A 362 -5.34 -15.69 -0.91
C VAL A 362 -4.38 -14.82 -0.10
N ASP A 363 -4.40 -13.52 -0.37
CA ASP A 363 -3.70 -12.51 0.44
C ASP A 363 -4.61 -11.98 1.54
N HIS A 364 -5.90 -11.84 1.25
CA HIS A 364 -6.91 -11.38 2.21
C HIS A 364 -8.07 -12.36 2.22
N THR A 365 -8.41 -12.87 3.40
CA THR A 365 -9.52 -13.81 3.54
C THR A 365 -10.85 -13.07 3.44
N GLU A 366 -11.94 -13.81 3.29
CA GLU A 366 -13.31 -13.28 3.38
C GLU A 366 -13.54 -12.35 4.59
N HIS A 367 -12.83 -12.59 5.70
CA HIS A 367 -12.98 -11.85 6.95
C HIS A 367 -12.38 -10.43 6.93
N ASP A 368 -11.69 -10.07 5.85
CA ASP A 368 -10.85 -8.86 5.80
C ASP A 368 -11.47 -7.79 4.89
N ILE A 369 -12.54 -8.14 4.18
CA ILE A 369 -13.12 -7.30 3.14
C ILE A 369 -14.61 -7.12 3.38
N ASP A 370 -15.01 -5.88 3.65
CA ASP A 370 -16.41 -5.50 3.87
C ASP A 370 -17.15 -5.24 2.56
N VAL A 371 -16.47 -4.64 1.57
CA VAL A 371 -17.10 -4.11 0.37
C VAL A 371 -16.26 -4.40 -0.88
N PHE A 372 -16.93 -4.86 -1.93
CA PHE A 372 -16.34 -5.01 -3.27
C PHE A 372 -16.91 -3.97 -4.22
N VAL A 373 -16.06 -3.31 -4.99
CA VAL A 373 -16.44 -2.30 -5.97
C VAL A 373 -15.81 -2.61 -7.31
N THR A 374 -16.67 -2.71 -8.33
CA THR A 374 -16.24 -2.73 -9.73
C THR A 374 -16.98 -1.64 -10.50
N GLU A 375 -16.68 -1.48 -11.79
CA GLU A 375 -17.44 -0.59 -12.67
C GLU A 375 -18.91 -1.01 -12.80
N GLN A 376 -19.24 -2.26 -12.45
CA GLN A 376 -20.61 -2.80 -12.51
C GLN A 376 -21.46 -2.37 -11.30
N GLY A 377 -20.84 -2.11 -10.15
CA GLY A 377 -21.56 -1.76 -8.92
C GLY A 377 -20.80 -2.07 -7.64
N VAL A 378 -21.54 -2.02 -6.53
CA VAL A 378 -21.05 -2.20 -5.15
C VAL A 378 -21.73 -3.43 -4.52
N ALA A 379 -20.94 -4.32 -3.95
CA ALA A 379 -21.39 -5.39 -3.05
C ALA A 379 -20.89 -5.11 -1.63
N ASP A 380 -21.78 -4.60 -0.76
CA ASP A 380 -21.54 -4.51 0.69
C ASP A 380 -21.92 -5.86 1.31
N VAL A 381 -20.90 -6.60 1.76
CA VAL A 381 -21.05 -8.00 2.19
C VAL A 381 -21.11 -8.16 3.71
N ARG A 382 -21.15 -7.05 4.44
CA ARG A 382 -21.18 -7.05 5.90
C ARG A 382 -22.42 -7.76 6.43
N GLY A 383 -22.19 -8.74 7.31
CA GLY A 383 -23.25 -9.52 7.94
C GLY A 383 -23.85 -10.63 7.06
N LEU A 384 -23.34 -10.85 5.85
CA LEU A 384 -23.79 -11.91 4.95
C LEU A 384 -23.09 -13.24 5.22
N SER A 385 -23.83 -14.34 5.09
CA SER A 385 -23.26 -15.69 4.99
C SER A 385 -22.52 -15.89 3.66
N PRO A 386 -21.68 -16.94 3.52
CA PRO A 386 -20.89 -17.13 2.30
C PRO A 386 -21.73 -17.21 1.01
N VAL A 387 -22.92 -17.83 1.05
CA VAL A 387 -23.78 -17.95 -0.14
C VAL A 387 -24.46 -16.62 -0.45
N GLU A 388 -24.98 -15.90 0.55
CA GLU A 388 -25.56 -14.56 0.36
C GLU A 388 -24.53 -13.57 -0.20
N ARG A 389 -23.27 -13.68 0.27
CA ARG A 389 -22.13 -12.94 -0.25
C ARG A 389 -21.87 -13.27 -1.72
N ALA A 390 -21.82 -14.55 -2.07
CA ALA A 390 -21.61 -15.00 -3.45
C ALA A 390 -22.70 -14.51 -4.39
N GLU A 391 -23.97 -14.62 -3.98
CA GLU A 391 -25.10 -14.10 -4.75
C GLU A 391 -24.95 -12.60 -5.02
N LEU A 392 -24.62 -11.81 -3.97
CA LEU A 392 -24.48 -10.36 -4.10
C LEU A 392 -23.27 -9.97 -4.96
N ILE A 393 -22.13 -10.62 -4.81
CA ILE A 393 -20.92 -10.37 -5.61
C ILE A 393 -21.21 -10.64 -7.09
N VAL A 394 -21.87 -11.76 -7.42
CA VAL A 394 -22.23 -12.08 -8.81
C VAL A 394 -23.27 -11.11 -9.35
N GLU A 395 -24.21 -10.64 -8.53
CA GLU A 395 -25.23 -9.68 -8.94
C GLU A 395 -24.63 -8.29 -9.23
N ARG A 396 -23.72 -7.82 -8.36
CA ARG A 396 -23.30 -6.41 -8.31
C ARG A 396 -21.94 -6.13 -8.93
N CYS A 397 -21.04 -7.10 -8.94
CA CYS A 397 -19.65 -6.86 -9.28
C CYS A 397 -19.18 -7.61 -10.54
N ALA A 398 -19.78 -8.76 -10.86
CA ALA A 398 -19.38 -9.56 -12.01
C ALA A 398 -19.72 -8.87 -13.35
N HIS A 399 -18.78 -8.89 -14.29
CA HIS A 399 -19.01 -8.40 -15.64
C HIS A 399 -20.18 -9.15 -16.31
N PRO A 400 -21.04 -8.48 -17.10
CA PRO A 400 -22.17 -9.12 -17.78
C PRO A 400 -21.80 -10.31 -18.68
N ALA A 401 -20.56 -10.34 -19.20
CA ALA A 401 -20.05 -11.45 -20.02
C ALA A 401 -19.76 -12.73 -19.21
N PHE A 402 -19.38 -12.59 -17.93
CA PHE A 402 -18.98 -13.71 -17.05
C PHE A 402 -20.06 -14.06 -16.01
N ALA A 403 -20.94 -13.11 -15.67
CA ALA A 403 -22.00 -13.30 -14.68
C ALA A 403 -22.90 -14.53 -14.95
N PRO A 404 -23.32 -14.87 -16.20
CA PRO A 404 -24.10 -16.08 -16.43
C PRO A 404 -23.38 -17.38 -16.03
N GLU A 405 -22.08 -17.45 -16.28
CA GLU A 405 -21.26 -18.63 -15.96
C GLU A 405 -20.99 -18.73 -14.46
N LEU A 406 -20.69 -17.61 -13.81
CA LEU A 406 -20.56 -17.54 -12.35
C LEU A 406 -21.87 -17.91 -11.63
N ARG A 407 -23.03 -17.47 -12.14
CA ARG A 407 -24.34 -17.88 -11.62
C ARG A 407 -24.55 -19.39 -11.79
N SER A 408 -24.25 -19.95 -12.96
CA SER A 408 -24.34 -21.40 -13.15
C SER A 408 -23.41 -22.17 -12.21
N TYR A 409 -22.19 -21.68 -11.96
CA TYR A 409 -21.30 -22.28 -10.96
C TYR A 409 -21.94 -22.25 -9.57
N LEU A 410 -22.43 -21.08 -9.15
CA LEU A 410 -23.03 -20.87 -7.84
C LEU A 410 -24.30 -21.73 -7.64
N ASP A 411 -25.18 -21.79 -8.64
CA ASP A 411 -26.40 -22.60 -8.61
C ASP A 411 -26.07 -24.09 -8.39
N ASP A 412 -25.08 -24.61 -9.14
CA ASP A 412 -24.69 -26.02 -9.06
C ASP A 412 -24.02 -26.39 -7.72
N VAL A 413 -23.19 -25.50 -7.16
CA VAL A 413 -22.55 -25.77 -5.86
C VAL A 413 -23.52 -25.56 -4.69
N SER A 414 -24.47 -24.63 -4.80
CA SER A 414 -25.42 -24.30 -3.72
C SER A 414 -26.41 -25.43 -3.42
N GLU A 415 -26.54 -26.44 -4.30
CA GLU A 415 -27.27 -27.68 -4.00
C GLU A 415 -26.56 -28.58 -2.97
N ARG A 416 -25.27 -28.32 -2.64
CA ARG A 416 -24.45 -29.11 -1.71
C ARG A 416 -24.68 -28.69 -0.25
N GLU A 417 -24.67 -29.65 0.69
CA GLU A 417 -24.96 -29.42 2.13
C GLU A 417 -23.81 -28.78 2.95
N TYR A 418 -23.04 -27.84 2.40
CA TYR A 418 -21.87 -27.25 3.06
C TYR A 418 -21.95 -25.74 3.24
N HIS A 419 -21.26 -25.21 4.27
CA HIS A 419 -21.23 -23.78 4.60
C HIS A 419 -20.64 -22.91 3.48
N ILE A 420 -19.54 -23.38 2.87
CA ILE A 420 -18.91 -22.78 1.68
C ILE A 420 -18.94 -23.87 0.61
N PRO A 421 -19.98 -23.94 -0.23
CA PRO A 421 -20.10 -24.97 -1.25
C PRO A 421 -19.14 -24.66 -2.41
N GLN A 422 -18.28 -25.60 -2.80
CA GLN A 422 -17.30 -25.39 -3.87
C GLN A 422 -17.21 -26.60 -4.79
N ASP A 423 -16.89 -26.37 -6.06
CA ASP A 423 -16.43 -27.36 -7.04
C ASP A 423 -15.03 -26.96 -7.53
N VAL A 424 -14.01 -27.46 -6.84
CA VAL A 424 -12.61 -27.07 -7.08
C VAL A 424 -12.15 -27.46 -8.50
N GLU A 425 -12.64 -28.58 -9.05
CA GLU A 425 -12.27 -29.02 -10.39
C GLU A 425 -12.80 -28.02 -11.43
N ARG A 426 -14.09 -27.68 -11.34
CA ARG A 426 -14.70 -26.67 -12.23
C ARG A 426 -14.13 -25.27 -12.01
N ALA A 427 -13.80 -24.90 -10.78
CA ALA A 427 -13.14 -23.62 -10.51
C ALA A 427 -11.74 -23.55 -11.15
N ALA A 428 -11.04 -24.68 -11.24
CA ALA A 428 -9.74 -24.74 -11.91
C ALA A 428 -9.83 -24.55 -13.43
N GLU A 429 -10.90 -25.06 -14.06
CA GLU A 429 -11.17 -24.87 -15.49
C GLU A 429 -11.36 -23.39 -15.87
N TRP A 430 -11.70 -22.51 -14.92
CA TRP A 430 -11.86 -21.06 -15.14
C TRP A 430 -10.58 -20.38 -15.63
N PHE A 431 -9.41 -20.93 -15.29
CA PHE A 431 -8.11 -20.34 -15.60
C PHE A 431 -7.44 -20.94 -16.84
N GLU A 432 -8.05 -21.96 -17.46
CA GLU A 432 -7.61 -22.60 -18.71
C GLU A 432 -7.99 -21.76 -19.95
#